data_AF-A0A154PQ21-F1
#
_entry.id   AF-A0A154PQ21-F1
#
_cell.length_a   1.000
_cell.length_b   1.000
_cell.length_c   1.000
_cell.angle_alpha   90.00
_cell.angle_beta   90.00
_cell.angle_gamma   90.00
#
_symmetry.space_group_name_H-M   'P 1'
#
loop_
_entity.id
_entity.type
_entity.pdbx_description
1 polymer ?
#
loop_
_entity_poly.entity_id
_entity_poly.type
_entity_poly.pdbx_seq_one_letter_code
_entity_poly.pdbx_strand_id
1 'polypeptide(L)'
;MCIANEGASCIDNSTCRSMTNAVCRQGKCTCQDSYALDTRNSSNCISRPSREGDRCQRDDDCQEALGRAMCVSERCRCLSQYHFVNETGKCLPTRFLYNPCTKDYDCVGYSTEDVLECRNGECVCKKGETGCNKG
;
A
#
# COMPACT_ATOMS: atom_id res chain seq x y z
N MET A 1 30.97 1.34 19.91
CA MET A 1 29.71 0.56 19.89
C MET A 1 29.50 0.09 18.47
N CYS A 2 29.30 -1.21 18.24
CA CYS A 2 29.12 -1.75 16.88
C CYS A 2 27.63 -1.81 16.54
N ILE A 3 27.25 -1.23 15.40
CA ILE A 3 25.87 -1.24 14.90
C ILE A 3 25.76 -2.36 13.86
N ALA A 4 24.78 -3.25 14.03
CA ALA A 4 24.51 -4.34 13.10
C ALA A 4 23.80 -3.81 11.85
N ASN A 5 24.06 -4.46 10.71
CA ASN A 5 23.46 -4.13 9.42
C ASN A 5 22.73 -5.35 8.85
N GLU A 6 21.88 -5.14 7.85
CA GLU A 6 21.26 -6.22 7.08
C GLU A 6 22.32 -7.21 6.57
N GLY A 7 22.08 -8.50 6.80
CA GLY A 7 22.96 -9.59 6.38
C GLY A 7 24.13 -9.88 7.33
N ALA A 8 24.32 -9.09 8.39
CA ALA A 8 25.36 -9.37 9.40
C ALA A 8 25.13 -10.72 10.08
N SER A 9 26.21 -11.47 10.35
CA SER A 9 26.11 -12.77 11.02
C SER A 9 25.59 -12.64 12.45
N CYS A 10 24.71 -13.55 12.85
CA CYS A 10 24.15 -13.61 14.19
C CYS A 10 23.92 -15.05 14.63
N ILE A 11 23.95 -15.29 15.93
CA ILE A 11 23.55 -16.57 16.55
C ILE A 11 22.12 -16.46 17.08
N ASP A 12 21.79 -15.29 17.63
CA ASP A 12 20.47 -14.97 18.17
C ASP A 12 20.15 -13.47 17.96
N ASN A 13 18.97 -13.05 18.42
CA ASN A 13 18.49 -11.68 18.26
C ASN A 13 19.34 -10.64 18.99
N SER A 14 20.17 -11.00 19.97
CA SER A 14 20.99 -10.05 20.73
C SER A 14 21.99 -9.32 19.84
N THR A 15 22.52 -10.01 18.82
CA THR A 15 23.49 -9.43 17.87
C THR A 15 22.84 -8.36 16.99
N CYS A 16 21.57 -8.57 16.64
CA CYS A 16 20.81 -7.65 15.78
C CYS A 16 20.11 -6.52 16.56
N ARG A 17 20.24 -6.46 17.91
CA ARG A 17 19.53 -5.46 18.73
C ARG A 17 19.86 -4.01 18.39
N SER A 18 21.05 -3.74 17.86
CA SER A 18 21.44 -2.40 17.42
C SER A 18 20.87 -2.03 16.04
N MET A 19 20.32 -3.01 15.31
CA MET A 19 19.57 -2.80 14.08
C MET A 19 18.07 -2.68 14.40
N THR A 20 17.47 -1.54 14.04
CA THR A 20 16.08 -1.24 14.42
C THR A 20 15.10 -2.15 13.68
N ASN A 21 14.15 -2.76 14.41
CA ASN A 21 13.14 -3.70 13.89
C ASN A 21 13.71 -4.93 13.14
N ALA A 22 14.89 -5.38 13.54
CA ALA A 22 15.53 -6.58 12.98
C ALA A 22 15.38 -7.81 13.88
N VAL A 23 15.62 -8.98 13.29
CA VAL A 23 15.62 -10.29 13.94
C VAL A 23 16.75 -11.13 13.35
N CYS A 24 17.30 -12.06 14.14
CA CYS A 24 18.23 -13.05 13.61
C CYS A 24 17.43 -14.16 12.93
N ARG A 25 17.55 -14.28 11.62
CA ARG A 25 16.89 -15.33 10.82
C ARG A 25 17.94 -16.02 9.96
N GLN A 26 18.01 -17.35 10.06
CA GLN A 26 18.98 -18.16 9.29
C GLN A 26 20.44 -17.70 9.47
N GLY A 27 20.81 -17.31 10.70
CA GLY A 27 22.16 -16.87 11.03
C GLY A 27 22.54 -15.48 10.51
N LYS A 28 21.58 -14.71 10.00
CA LYS A 28 21.78 -13.33 9.54
C LYS A 28 20.75 -12.37 10.14
N CYS A 29 21.18 -11.14 10.43
CA CYS A 29 20.27 -10.07 10.79
C CYS A 29 19.44 -9.69 9.56
N THR A 30 18.12 -9.69 9.73
CA THR A 30 17.17 -9.27 8.70
C THR A 30 16.01 -8.49 9.31
N CYS A 31 15.35 -7.66 8.52
CA CYS A 31 14.13 -6.99 8.94
C CYS A 31 13.03 -7.99 9.33
N GLN A 32 12.26 -7.65 10.36
CA GLN A 32 11.04 -8.38 10.72
C GLN A 32 10.00 -8.30 9.59
N ASP A 33 9.04 -9.24 9.55
CA ASP A 33 8.15 -9.42 8.39
C ASP A 33 7.31 -8.17 8.03
N SER A 34 6.97 -7.33 9.01
CA SER A 34 6.23 -6.08 8.79
C SER A 34 7.12 -4.88 8.43
N TYR A 35 8.41 -5.10 8.20
CA TYR A 35 9.40 -4.06 7.92
C TYR A 35 10.19 -4.37 6.65
N ALA A 36 10.72 -3.31 6.04
CA ALA A 36 11.59 -3.33 4.87
C ALA A 36 12.89 -2.60 5.21
N LEU A 37 13.98 -3.00 4.56
CA LEU A 37 15.28 -2.37 4.76
C LEU A 37 15.24 -0.90 4.34
N ASP A 38 15.72 -0.02 5.21
CA ASP A 38 15.93 1.38 4.86
C ASP A 38 17.09 1.50 3.87
N THR A 39 16.80 1.92 2.64
CA THR A 39 17.81 2.05 1.58
C THR A 39 18.88 3.11 1.88
N ARG A 40 18.60 4.02 2.82
CA ARG A 40 19.52 5.08 3.26
C ARG A 40 20.30 4.69 4.52
N ASN A 41 19.86 3.65 5.24
CA ASN A 41 20.46 3.22 6.49
C ASN A 41 20.31 1.70 6.69
N SER A 42 21.35 0.93 6.37
CA SER A 42 21.31 -0.53 6.47
C SER A 42 21.21 -1.09 7.90
N SER A 43 21.32 -0.23 8.92
CA SER A 43 21.04 -0.56 10.32
C SER A 43 19.59 -0.27 10.75
N ASN A 44 18.71 0.07 9.81
CA ASN A 44 17.34 0.46 10.08
C ASN A 44 16.36 -0.30 9.20
N CYS A 45 15.26 -0.75 9.78
CA CYS A 45 14.13 -1.31 9.07
C CYS A 45 12.90 -0.42 9.28
N ILE A 46 12.35 0.09 8.18
CA ILE A 46 11.16 0.95 8.15
C ILE A 46 9.91 0.11 7.95
N SER A 47 8.78 0.54 8.51
CA SER A 47 7.52 -0.18 8.37
C SER A 47 7.15 -0.34 6.90
N ARG A 48 6.72 -1.54 6.52
CA ARG A 48 6.17 -1.77 5.18
C ARG A 48 4.89 -0.95 5.00
N PRO A 49 4.62 -0.46 3.79
CA PRO A 49 3.35 0.18 3.48
C PRO A 49 2.16 -0.75 3.75
N SER A 50 1.05 -0.17 4.17
CA SER A 50 -0.22 -0.86 4.47
C SER A 50 -1.42 -0.21 3.81
N ARG A 51 -1.28 1.07 3.42
CA ARG A 51 -2.30 1.86 2.75
C ARG A 51 -1.68 2.86 1.77
N GLU A 52 -2.53 3.44 0.93
CA GLU A 52 -2.10 4.54 0.09
C GLU A 52 -1.66 5.76 0.93
N GLY A 53 -0.58 6.41 0.50
CA GLY A 53 0.04 7.54 1.20
C GLY A 53 1.08 7.14 2.26
N ASP A 54 1.19 5.86 2.61
CA ASP A 54 2.27 5.37 3.48
C ASP A 54 3.64 5.61 2.86
N ARG A 55 4.66 5.77 3.72
CA ARG A 55 6.04 6.03 3.28
C ARG A 55 6.62 4.80 2.57
N CYS A 56 7.40 5.06 1.54
CA CYS A 56 8.13 4.03 0.79
C CYS A 56 9.47 4.57 0.28
N GLN A 57 10.36 3.66 -0.11
CA GLN A 57 11.63 4.00 -0.77
C GLN A 57 11.79 3.31 -2.12
N ARG A 58 11.09 2.19 -2.34
CA ARG A 58 11.13 1.42 -3.58
C ARG A 58 9.72 1.15 -4.06
N ASP A 59 9.55 1.02 -5.37
CA ASP A 59 8.28 0.63 -5.97
C ASP A 59 7.82 -0.74 -5.48
N ASP A 60 8.76 -1.68 -5.32
CA ASP A 60 8.48 -3.03 -4.85
C ASP A 60 7.81 -3.06 -3.47
N ASP A 61 8.15 -2.12 -2.57
CA ASP A 61 7.54 -2.03 -1.25
C ASP A 61 6.02 -1.76 -1.38
N CYS A 62 5.62 -0.92 -2.33
CA CYS A 62 4.22 -0.60 -2.61
C CYS A 62 3.52 -1.68 -3.43
N GLN A 63 4.22 -2.31 -4.38
CA GLN A 63 3.67 -3.38 -5.20
C GLN A 63 3.37 -4.63 -4.38
N GLU A 64 4.27 -5.04 -3.49
CA GLU A 64 4.04 -6.16 -2.57
C GLU A 64 2.88 -5.85 -1.60
N ALA A 65 2.87 -4.64 -1.04
CA ALA A 65 1.87 -4.23 -0.06
C ALA A 65 0.47 -4.01 -0.65
N LEU A 66 0.35 -3.30 -1.77
CA LEU A 66 -0.91 -2.78 -2.30
C LEU A 66 -1.27 -3.33 -3.68
N GLY A 67 -0.37 -4.09 -4.33
CA GLY A 67 -0.55 -4.64 -5.67
C GLY A 67 -0.25 -3.61 -6.76
N ARG A 68 -1.26 -2.91 -7.26
CA ARG A 68 -1.15 -1.98 -8.39
C ARG A 68 -0.78 -0.57 -7.92
N ALA A 69 0.38 -0.45 -7.29
CA ALA A 69 0.89 0.79 -6.71
C ALA A 69 2.38 1.00 -7.01
N MET A 70 2.83 2.25 -6.92
CA MET A 70 4.23 2.65 -7.04
C MET A 70 4.62 3.64 -5.93
N CYS A 71 5.91 3.79 -5.71
CA CYS A 71 6.46 4.74 -4.77
C CYS A 71 6.69 6.09 -5.45
N VAL A 72 5.76 7.02 -5.26
CA VAL A 72 5.80 8.35 -5.88
C VAL A 72 6.00 9.41 -4.81
N SER A 73 7.10 10.16 -4.90
CA SER A 73 7.47 11.19 -3.92
C SER A 73 7.51 10.66 -2.48
N GLU A 74 8.21 9.54 -2.29
CA GLU A 74 8.35 8.80 -1.01
C GLU A 74 7.01 8.30 -0.41
N ARG A 75 5.95 8.21 -1.20
CA ARG A 75 4.65 7.70 -0.75
C ARG A 75 4.05 6.69 -1.73
N CYS A 76 3.44 5.64 -1.21
CA CYS A 76 2.73 4.70 -2.06
C CYS A 76 1.51 5.38 -2.69
N ARG A 77 1.37 5.20 -4.00
CA ARG A 77 0.24 5.69 -4.79
C ARG A 77 -0.27 4.58 -5.69
N CYS A 78 -1.59 4.44 -5.78
CA CYS A 78 -2.16 3.55 -6.77
C CYS A 78 -1.79 4.04 -8.18
N LEU A 79 -1.59 3.09 -9.09
CA LEU A 79 -1.37 3.40 -10.51
C LEU A 79 -2.59 4.11 -11.10
N SER A 80 -2.39 4.85 -12.19
CA SER A 80 -3.50 5.44 -12.95
C SER A 80 -4.56 4.39 -13.30
N GLN A 81 -5.83 4.76 -13.17
CA GLN A 81 -6.99 3.86 -13.31
C GLN A 81 -7.18 2.84 -12.18
N TYR A 82 -6.39 2.90 -11.11
CA TYR A 82 -6.60 2.14 -9.88
C TYR A 82 -6.84 3.10 -8.71
N HIS A 83 -7.62 2.67 -7.74
CA HIS A 83 -7.84 3.41 -6.50
C HIS A 83 -7.71 2.48 -5.31
N PHE A 84 -7.38 3.04 -4.15
CA PHE A 84 -7.20 2.26 -2.94
C PHE A 84 -8.54 1.92 -2.29
N VAL A 85 -8.75 0.63 -1.99
CA VAL A 85 -9.96 0.13 -1.32
C VAL A 85 -9.59 -0.38 0.07
N ASN A 86 -10.08 0.31 1.10
CA ASN A 86 -9.76 0.02 2.51
C ASN A 86 -10.13 -1.42 2.92
N GLU A 87 -11.24 -1.93 2.41
CA GLU A 87 -11.78 -3.26 2.70
C GLU A 87 -10.85 -4.38 2.24
N THR A 88 -10.12 -4.15 1.16
CA THR A 88 -9.15 -5.12 0.62
C THR A 88 -7.72 -4.78 1.00
N GLY A 89 -7.44 -3.53 1.37
CA GLY A 89 -6.09 -3.00 1.56
C GLY A 89 -5.27 -2.98 0.27
N LYS A 90 -5.93 -2.97 -0.90
CA LYS A 90 -5.28 -3.07 -2.22
C LYS A 90 -5.78 -1.98 -3.17
N CYS A 91 -4.96 -1.71 -4.19
CA CYS A 91 -5.36 -0.89 -5.33
C CYS A 91 -6.16 -1.73 -6.32
N LEU A 92 -7.45 -1.41 -6.49
CA LEU A 92 -8.35 -2.11 -7.40
C LEU A 92 -8.66 -1.28 -8.66
N PRO A 93 -9.01 -1.91 -9.80
CA PRO A 93 -9.39 -1.19 -11.00
C PRO A 93 -10.57 -0.27 -10.74
N THR A 94 -10.45 0.97 -11.20
CA THR A 94 -11.49 1.99 -11.08
C THR A 94 -12.60 1.73 -12.09
N ARG A 95 -13.86 1.72 -11.63
CA ARG A 95 -15.05 1.64 -12.48
C ARG A 95 -15.78 2.97 -12.43
N PHE A 96 -16.01 3.55 -13.60
CA PHE A 96 -16.76 4.81 -13.71
C PHE A 96 -18.24 4.54 -13.94
N LEU A 97 -19.03 5.61 -14.05
CA LEU A 97 -20.46 5.53 -14.38
C LEU A 97 -20.71 4.62 -15.60
N TYR A 98 -21.73 3.77 -15.50
CA TYR A 98 -22.13 2.76 -16.49
C TYR A 98 -21.11 1.63 -16.73
N ASN A 99 -20.07 1.51 -15.92
CA ASN A 99 -19.16 0.37 -16.01
C ASN A 99 -19.67 -0.81 -15.14
N PRO A 100 -19.34 -2.05 -15.53
CA PRO A 100 -19.64 -3.22 -14.71
C PRO A 100 -18.96 -3.17 -13.35
N CYS A 101 -19.69 -3.56 -12.31
CA CYS A 101 -19.21 -3.59 -10.93
C CYS A 101 -19.75 -4.81 -10.17
N THR A 102 -19.12 -5.11 -9.04
CA THR A 102 -19.57 -6.15 -8.09
C THR A 102 -19.90 -5.56 -6.73
N LYS A 103 -19.20 -4.49 -6.32
CA LYS A 103 -19.31 -3.83 -5.03
C LYS A 103 -19.31 -2.31 -5.20
N ASP A 104 -19.89 -1.60 -4.24
CA ASP A 104 -19.98 -0.14 -4.29
C ASP A 104 -18.60 0.51 -4.36
N TYR A 105 -17.61 -0.03 -3.64
CA TYR A 105 -16.23 0.46 -3.69
C TYR A 105 -15.57 0.29 -5.06
N ASP A 106 -16.11 -0.50 -5.99
CA ASP A 106 -15.57 -0.58 -7.35
C ASP A 106 -15.80 0.74 -8.10
N CYS A 107 -16.87 1.45 -7.75
CA CYS A 107 -17.39 2.61 -8.43
C CYS A 107 -16.77 3.90 -7.89
N VAL A 108 -16.06 4.65 -8.74
CA VAL A 108 -15.44 5.92 -8.36
C VAL A 108 -15.93 7.03 -9.26
N GLY A 109 -16.40 8.11 -8.65
CA GLY A 109 -16.80 9.33 -9.35
C GLY A 109 -15.60 10.11 -9.88
N TYR A 110 -15.85 11.05 -10.80
CA TYR A 110 -14.83 12.02 -11.23
C TYR A 110 -14.59 13.12 -10.18
N SER A 111 -15.53 13.30 -9.25
CA SER A 111 -15.38 14.19 -8.09
C SER A 111 -14.83 13.44 -6.89
N THR A 112 -14.35 14.17 -5.89
CA THR A 112 -13.92 13.62 -4.59
C THR A 112 -15.07 13.07 -3.75
N GLU A 113 -16.30 13.15 -4.24
CA GLU A 113 -17.50 12.73 -3.54
C GLU A 113 -17.88 11.31 -3.98
N ASP A 114 -18.18 10.47 -3.00
CA ASP A 114 -18.64 9.09 -3.21
C ASP A 114 -20.12 9.10 -3.66
N VAL A 115 -20.35 9.47 -4.92
CA VAL A 115 -21.67 9.67 -5.53
C VAL A 115 -22.18 8.46 -6.33
N LEU A 116 -21.36 7.42 -6.51
CA LEU A 116 -21.70 6.23 -7.27
C LEU A 116 -21.91 5.02 -6.36
N GLU A 117 -22.85 4.16 -6.72
CA GLU A 117 -23.09 2.86 -6.08
C GLU A 117 -23.15 1.77 -7.16
N CYS A 118 -22.85 0.53 -6.76
CA CYS A 118 -23.00 -0.60 -7.63
C CYS A 118 -24.43 -1.15 -7.54
N ARG A 119 -25.26 -0.88 -8.55
CA ARG A 119 -26.66 -1.32 -8.58
C ARG A 119 -26.93 -2.14 -9.83
N ASN A 120 -27.46 -3.34 -9.64
CA ASN A 120 -27.74 -4.29 -10.72
C ASN A 120 -26.49 -4.61 -11.59
N GLY A 121 -25.31 -4.62 -10.98
CA GLY A 121 -24.05 -4.94 -11.67
C GLY A 121 -23.45 -3.78 -12.48
N GLU A 122 -23.99 -2.57 -12.34
CA GLU A 122 -23.52 -1.38 -13.04
C GLU A 122 -23.33 -0.22 -12.06
N CYS A 123 -22.25 0.55 -12.25
CA CYS A 123 -22.02 1.76 -11.47
C CYS A 123 -23.02 2.85 -11.86
N VAL A 124 -23.83 3.29 -10.91
CA VAL A 124 -24.88 4.29 -11.12
C VAL A 124 -24.84 5.36 -10.03
N CYS A 125 -25.46 6.50 -10.28
CA CYS A 125 -25.60 7.54 -9.26
C CYS A 125 -26.43 7.03 -8.08
N LYS A 126 -25.96 7.32 -6.87
CA LYS A 126 -26.76 7.20 -5.64
C LYS A 126 -27.97 8.12 -5.73
N LYS A 127 -29.08 7.71 -5.11
CA LYS A 127 -30.32 8.51 -5.12
C LYS A 127 -30.11 9.81 -4.33
N GLY A 128 -30.47 10.93 -4.93
CA GLY A 128 -30.42 12.25 -4.28
C GLY A 128 -29.11 13.01 -4.49
N GLU A 129 -28.10 12.41 -5.13
CA GLU A 129 -26.83 13.09 -5.42
C GLU A 129 -26.96 14.03 -6.62
N THR A 130 -26.89 15.34 -6.35
CA THR A 130 -26.98 16.39 -7.38
C THR A 130 -25.70 16.57 -8.19
N GLY A 131 -24.57 16.05 -7.70
CA GLY A 131 -23.24 16.17 -8.32
C GLY A 131 -22.89 15.05 -9.32
N CYS A 132 -23.74 14.04 -9.46
CA CYS A 132 -23.54 12.98 -10.45
C CYS A 132 -23.97 13.50 -11.83
N ASN A 133 -23.06 14.19 -12.53
CA ASN A 133 -23.30 14.68 -13.88
C ASN A 133 -23.67 13.50 -14.78
N LYS A 134 -24.95 13.41 -15.12
CA LYS A 134 -25.38 12.80 -16.37
C LYS A 134 -24.71 13.63 -17.46
N GLY A 135 -23.77 13.03 -18.18
CA GLY A 135 -23.22 13.65 -19.40
C GLY A 135 -24.32 14.09 -20.35
#